data_AF-A0A453NEQ2-F1
#
_entry.id   AF-A0A453NEQ2-F1
#
_cell.length_a   1.000
_cell.length_b   1.000
_cell.length_c   1.000
_cell.angle_alpha   90.00
_cell.angle_beta   90.00
_cell.angle_gamma   90.00
#
_symmetry.space_group_name_H-M   'P 1'
#
loop_
_entity.id
_entity.type
_entity.pdbx_description
1 polymer ?
#
loop_
_entity_poly.entity_id
_entity_poly.type
_entity_poly.pdbx_seq_one_letter_code
_entity_poly.pdbx_strand_id
1 'polypeptide(L)'
;MKTDAKERKSLSYSENKGAEWESSAIAFQHQSLVTLAIFGFRARDYMMNYVRRVMETAVNLKAVFLYDRLTCDKCRSILSRFPPKWKQDCVEKFITNGIKSSAIMQFQTIAI
;
A
#
# COMPACT_ATOMS: atom_id res chain seq x y z
N MET A 1 -11.89 20.01 -14.16
CA MET A 1 -10.71 19.50 -14.89
C MET A 1 -10.58 20.33 -16.15
N LYS A 2 -9.43 20.97 -16.43
CA LYS A 2 -9.25 21.74 -17.67
C LYS A 2 -9.17 20.79 -18.87
N THR A 3 -10.04 20.99 -19.84
CA THR A 3 -10.23 20.12 -21.02
C THR A 3 -9.65 20.71 -22.30
N ASP A 4 -9.39 22.02 -22.34
CA ASP A 4 -8.79 22.67 -23.50
C ASP A 4 -7.33 22.24 -23.71
N ALA A 5 -6.99 21.82 -24.92
CA ALA A 5 -5.68 21.26 -25.25
C ALA A 5 -4.57 22.33 -25.25
N LYS A 6 -4.88 23.54 -25.72
CA LYS A 6 -3.90 24.62 -25.88
C LYS A 6 -3.47 25.16 -24.51
N GLU A 7 -4.43 25.31 -23.61
CA GLU A 7 -4.21 25.72 -22.23
C GLU A 7 -3.50 24.65 -21.40
N ARG A 8 -3.74 23.36 -21.67
CA ARG A 8 -2.99 22.27 -21.01
C ARG A 8 -1.52 22.27 -21.41
N LYS A 9 -1.22 22.51 -22.69
CA LYS A 9 0.15 22.57 -23.19
C LYS A 9 0.92 23.78 -22.63
N SER A 10 0.29 24.95 -22.55
CA SER A 10 0.92 26.14 -21.95
C SER A 10 1.23 25.93 -20.46
N LEU A 11 0.38 25.19 -19.75
CA LEU A 11 0.57 24.84 -18.34
C LEU A 11 1.43 23.58 -18.12
N SER A 12 2.07 23.05 -19.17
CA SER A 12 2.95 21.87 -19.11
C SER A 12 2.31 20.63 -18.48
N TYR A 13 0.98 20.47 -18.60
CA TYR A 13 0.32 19.26 -18.15
C TYR A 13 0.72 18.09 -19.04
N SER A 14 1.19 17.01 -18.42
CA SER A 14 1.39 15.73 -19.11
C SER A 14 0.10 15.31 -19.82
N GLU A 15 0.22 15.00 -21.12
CA GLU A 15 -0.84 14.31 -21.87
C GLU A 15 -0.98 12.86 -21.40
N ASN A 16 0.10 12.29 -20.86
CA ASN A 16 0.12 10.97 -20.28
C ASN A 16 -0.40 11.03 -18.83
N LYS A 17 -1.65 10.60 -18.61
CA LYS A 17 -2.37 10.75 -17.34
C LYS A 17 -1.96 9.74 -16.26
N GLY A 18 -0.97 8.90 -16.51
CA GLY A 18 -0.43 7.97 -15.54
C GLY A 18 0.76 7.20 -16.11
N ALA A 19 1.55 6.59 -15.22
CA ALA A 19 2.42 5.51 -15.67
C ALA A 19 1.50 4.39 -16.18
N GLU A 20 1.55 4.12 -17.49
CA GLU A 20 1.03 2.88 -18.05
C GLU A 20 1.91 1.76 -17.49
N TRP A 21 1.53 1.24 -16.32
CA TRP A 21 2.00 -0.07 -15.92
C TRP A 21 1.31 -1.05 -16.85
N GLU A 22 2.06 -1.62 -17.79
CA GLU A 22 1.62 -2.82 -18.50
C GLU A 22 1.00 -3.77 -17.48
N SER A 23 -0.14 -4.36 -17.84
CA SER A 23 -0.77 -5.40 -17.03
C SER A 23 0.30 -6.42 -16.70
N SER A 24 0.72 -6.45 -15.43
CA SER A 24 1.78 -7.31 -14.92
C SER A 24 1.69 -8.65 -15.63
N ALA A 25 2.75 -9.01 -16.36
CA ALA A 25 2.85 -10.32 -17.00
C ALA A 25 2.26 -11.34 -16.02
N ILE A 26 1.27 -12.12 -16.46
CA ILE A 26 0.42 -12.99 -15.62
C ILE A 26 1.26 -13.98 -14.78
N ALA A 27 2.58 -14.06 -15.02
CA ALA A 27 3.55 -14.89 -14.35
C ALA A 27 4.69 -14.14 -13.61
N PHE A 28 4.65 -12.82 -13.39
CA PHE A 28 5.69 -12.17 -12.60
C PHE A 28 5.63 -12.68 -11.15
N GLN A 29 6.68 -13.39 -10.74
CA GLN A 29 6.84 -13.92 -9.39
C GLN A 29 8.08 -13.31 -8.76
N HIS A 30 7.90 -12.53 -7.70
CA HIS A 30 9.01 -11.92 -6.97
C HIS A 30 9.55 -12.90 -5.92
N GLN A 31 10.57 -13.69 -6.29
CA GLN A 31 11.11 -14.75 -5.42
C GLN A 31 11.99 -14.26 -4.26
N SER A 32 12.51 -13.03 -4.32
CA SER A 32 13.48 -12.56 -3.31
C SER A 32 12.87 -11.75 -2.16
N LEU A 33 11.58 -11.42 -2.22
CA LEU A 33 10.95 -10.58 -1.21
C LEU A 33 10.40 -11.46 -0.09
N VAL A 34 11.10 -11.49 1.04
CA VAL A 34 10.73 -12.29 2.21
C VAL A 34 9.88 -11.48 3.19
N THR A 35 10.04 -10.16 3.23
CA THR A 35 9.36 -9.29 4.19
C THR A 35 8.98 -7.97 3.55
N LEU A 36 7.74 -7.54 3.77
CA LEU A 36 7.24 -6.21 3.43
C LEU A 36 7.02 -5.43 4.72
N ALA A 37 7.54 -4.20 4.80
CA ALA A 37 7.28 -3.28 5.91
C ALA A 37 6.79 -1.94 5.37
N ILE A 38 5.64 -1.47 5.84
CA ILE A 38 5.05 -0.18 5.44
C ILE A 38 4.87 0.68 6.69
N PHE A 39 5.53 1.84 6.71
CA PHE A 39 5.33 2.87 7.72
C PHE A 39 4.36 3.93 7.20
N GLY A 40 3.47 4.44 8.05
CA GLY A 40 2.45 5.37 7.60
C GLY A 40 1.19 4.67 7.07
N PHE A 41 0.97 3.39 7.41
CA PHE A 41 -0.12 2.61 6.84
C PHE A 41 -1.48 3.19 7.22
N ARG A 42 -2.36 3.26 6.23
CA ARG A 42 -3.75 3.68 6.38
C ARG A 42 -4.62 2.68 5.64
N ALA A 43 -5.75 2.31 6.24
CA ALA A 43 -6.76 1.44 5.62
C ALA A 43 -7.51 2.19 4.50
N ARG A 44 -6.78 2.53 3.42
CA ARG A 44 -7.28 3.13 2.18
C ARG A 44 -7.07 2.14 1.04
N ASP A 45 -7.99 2.16 0.09
CA ASP A 45 -8.06 1.16 -0.99
C ASP A 45 -6.73 1.01 -1.73
N TYR A 46 -6.06 2.12 -2.06
CA TYR A 46 -4.77 2.04 -2.77
C TYR A 46 -3.65 1.37 -1.95
N MET A 47 -3.61 1.55 -0.63
CA MET A 47 -2.61 0.90 0.23
C MET A 47 -2.94 -0.58 0.41
N MET A 48 -4.21 -0.90 0.65
CA MET A 48 -4.67 -2.28 0.79
C MET A 48 -4.45 -3.06 -0.51
N ASN A 49 -4.80 -2.48 -1.66
CA ASN A 49 -4.57 -3.07 -2.98
C ASN A 49 -3.08 -3.22 -3.31
N TYR A 50 -2.22 -2.32 -2.83
CA TYR A 50 -0.78 -2.47 -2.97
C TYR A 50 -0.26 -3.68 -2.19
N VAL A 51 -0.60 -3.79 -0.90
CA VAL A 51 -0.22 -4.93 -0.06
C VAL A 51 -0.74 -6.23 -0.68
N ARG A 52 -2.00 -6.23 -1.11
CA ARG A 52 -2.64 -7.34 -1.81
C ARG A 52 -1.80 -7.83 -3.00
N ARG A 53 -1.43 -6.91 -3.92
CA ARG A 53 -0.63 -7.25 -5.11
C ARG A 53 0.75 -7.79 -4.74
N VAL A 54 1.39 -7.24 -3.72
CA VAL A 54 2.67 -7.78 -3.23
C VAL A 54 2.50 -9.20 -2.70
N MET A 55 1.44 -9.48 -1.93
CA MET A 55 1.14 -10.83 -1.44
C MET A 55 0.81 -11.83 -2.56
N GLU A 56 0.18 -11.37 -3.65
CA GLU A 56 -0.09 -12.21 -4.84
C GLU A 56 1.19 -12.50 -5.65
N THR A 57 2.10 -11.53 -5.72
CA THR A 57 3.28 -11.55 -6.60
C THR A 57 4.50 -12.17 -5.93
N ALA A 58 4.69 -11.92 -4.63
CA ALA A 58 5.87 -12.35 -3.88
C ALA A 58 5.66 -13.74 -3.27
N VAL A 59 5.99 -14.77 -4.04
CA VAL A 59 5.78 -16.19 -3.66
C VAL A 59 6.52 -16.62 -2.40
N ASN A 60 7.63 -15.95 -2.06
CA ASN A 60 8.44 -16.25 -0.88
C ASN A 60 8.20 -15.26 0.29
N LEU A 61 7.14 -14.44 0.20
CA LEU A 61 6.79 -13.51 1.25
C LEU A 61 6.36 -14.27 2.50
N LYS A 62 7.02 -13.98 3.63
CA LYS A 62 6.75 -14.61 4.93
C LYS A 62 6.06 -13.68 5.91
N ALA A 63 6.33 -12.38 5.81
CA ALA A 63 5.81 -11.40 6.77
C ALA A 63 5.45 -10.08 6.10
N VAL A 64 4.33 -9.50 6.55
CA VAL A 64 3.88 -8.15 6.21
C VAL A 64 3.70 -7.35 7.50
N PHE A 65 4.50 -6.31 7.67
CA PHE A 65 4.42 -5.41 8.81
C PHE A 65 3.79 -4.08 8.38
N LEU A 66 2.63 -3.77 8.97
CA LEU A 66 1.92 -2.52 8.75
C LEU A 66 2.08 -1.66 10.00
N TYR A 67 2.87 -0.61 9.89
CA TYR A 67 3.17 0.31 10.98
C TYR A 67 2.35 1.58 10.87
N ASP A 68 1.91 2.10 12.02
CA ASP A 68 1.23 3.39 12.10
C ASP A 68 2.02 4.50 11.43
N ARG A 69 3.13 4.92 12.05
CA ARG A 69 3.97 6.02 11.58
C ARG A 69 5.24 6.06 12.40
N LEU A 70 6.26 6.70 11.85
CA LEU A 70 7.39 7.18 12.61
C LEU A 70 7.10 8.65 12.95
N THR A 71 7.05 9.00 14.23
CA THR A 71 6.88 10.39 14.68
C THR A 71 8.10 10.87 15.44
N CYS A 72 8.50 12.11 15.17
CA CYS A 72 9.31 12.87 16.13
C CYS A 72 8.43 13.43 17.25
N ASP A 73 9.06 13.90 18.33
CA ASP A 73 8.36 14.44 19.51
C ASP A 73 7.36 15.54 19.17
N LYS A 74 7.71 16.40 18.22
CA LYS A 74 6.85 17.51 17.75
C LYS A 74 5.57 17.04 17.06
N CYS A 75 5.57 15.82 16.52
CA CYS A 75 4.45 15.26 15.76
C CYS A 75 3.60 14.27 16.57
N ARG A 76 3.94 14.02 17.84
CA ARG A 76 3.27 13.02 18.70
C ARG A 76 1.78 13.33 18.91
N SER A 77 1.41 14.61 18.97
CA SER A 77 0.03 15.09 19.16
C SER A 77 -0.86 14.95 17.92
N ILE A 78 -0.30 14.73 16.74
CA ILE A 78 -1.09 14.55 15.52
C ILE A 78 -1.86 13.24 15.65
N LEU A 79 -3.14 13.20 15.29
CA LEU A 79 -3.92 11.96 15.35
C LEU A 79 -3.42 10.93 14.33
N SER A 80 -3.26 9.70 14.79
CA SER A 80 -2.97 8.55 13.93
C SER A 80 -4.16 8.26 13.01
N ARG A 81 -3.86 7.86 11.77
CA ARG A 81 -4.85 7.33 10.81
C ARG A 81 -4.69 5.83 10.58
N PHE A 82 -3.91 5.18 11.45
CA PHE A 82 -3.74 3.75 11.45
C PHE A 82 -5.06 3.06 11.85
N PRO A 83 -5.41 1.90 11.26
CA PRO A 83 -6.62 1.19 11.65
C PRO A 83 -6.60 0.83 13.14
N PRO A 84 -7.64 1.19 13.91
CA PRO A 84 -7.79 0.75 15.28
C PRO A 84 -7.96 -0.78 15.33
N LYS A 85 -7.62 -1.41 16.46
CA LYS A 85 -7.62 -2.88 16.63
C LYS A 85 -8.88 -3.57 16.09
N TRP A 86 -10.06 -3.06 16.43
CA TRP A 86 -11.35 -3.64 15.99
C TRP A 86 -11.56 -3.64 14.46
N LYS A 87 -10.81 -2.84 13.71
CA LYS A 87 -10.89 -2.74 12.25
C LYS A 87 -9.78 -3.55 11.53
N GLN A 88 -8.76 -4.01 12.25
CA GLN A 88 -7.59 -4.68 11.66
C GLN A 88 -7.98 -6.02 11.01
N ASP A 89 -8.84 -6.81 11.66
CA ASP A 89 -9.37 -8.06 11.08
C ASP A 89 -10.09 -7.85 9.76
N CYS A 90 -10.83 -6.74 9.62
CA CYS A 90 -11.52 -6.41 8.37
C CYS A 90 -10.53 -6.05 7.26
N VAL A 91 -9.47 -5.31 7.59
CA VAL A 91 -8.38 -4.96 6.66
C VAL A 91 -7.65 -6.23 6.21
N GLU A 92 -7.35 -7.13 7.14
CA GLU A 92 -6.71 -8.41 6.86
C GLU A 92 -7.55 -9.30 5.96
N LYS A 93 -8.85 -9.44 6.27
CA LYS A 93 -9.77 -10.19 5.41
C LYS A 93 -9.85 -9.60 4.01
N PHE A 94 -9.90 -8.27 3.89
CA PHE A 94 -9.92 -7.62 2.56
C PHE A 94 -8.66 -7.93 1.75
N ILE A 95 -7.48 -7.78 2.38
CA ILE A 95 -6.20 -8.01 1.71
C ILE A 95 -6.06 -9.49 1.32
N THR A 96 -6.35 -10.41 2.24
CA THR A 96 -6.10 -11.85 2.04
C THR A 96 -7.17 -12.58 1.24
N ASN A 97 -8.33 -11.96 0.99
CA ASN A 97 -9.45 -12.61 0.30
C ASN A 97 -9.03 -13.22 -1.05
N GLY A 98 -9.20 -14.53 -1.21
CA GLY A 98 -8.87 -15.24 -2.44
C GLY A 98 -7.37 -15.37 -2.77
N ILE A 99 -6.47 -14.96 -1.87
CA ILE A 99 -5.01 -15.13 -2.06
C ILE A 99 -4.55 -16.42 -1.38
N LYS A 100 -3.73 -17.21 -2.07
CA LYS A 100 -2.99 -18.33 -1.49
C LYS A 100 -1.59 -17.88 -1.08
N SER A 101 -1.48 -17.14 0.02
CA SER A 101 -0.21 -16.68 0.59
C SER A 101 -0.07 -17.23 2.01
N SER A 102 1.14 -17.65 2.38
CA SER A 102 1.48 -18.05 3.76
C SER A 102 2.03 -16.89 4.60
N ALA A 103 2.10 -15.68 4.03
CA ALA A 103 2.65 -14.54 4.74
C ALA A 103 1.77 -14.15 5.93
N ILE A 104 2.40 -13.94 7.08
CA ILE A 104 1.74 -13.47 8.29
C ILE A 104 1.68 -11.94 8.25
N MET A 105 0.49 -11.37 8.45
CA MET A 105 0.33 -9.93 8.54
C MET A 105 0.29 -9.47 10.00
N GLN A 106 0.98 -8.38 10.29
CA GLN A 106 1.06 -7.80 11.63
C GLN A 106 0.83 -6.30 11.58
N PHE A 107 -0.07 -5.83 12.44
CA PHE A 107 -0.34 -4.42 12.66
C PHE A 107 0.43 -3.94 13.89
N GLN A 108 1.37 -3.01 13.70
CA GLN A 108 2.22 -2.53 14.77
C GLN A 108 2.06 -1.03 14.99
N THR A 109 1.88 -0.65 16.24
CA THR A 109 2.02 0.74 16.68
C THR A 109 3.42 0.86 17.27
N ILE A 110 4.30 1.63 16.63
CA ILE A 110 5.61 1.89 17.21
C ILE A 110 5.40 2.97 18.26
N ALA A 111 5.61 2.61 19.52
CA ALA A 111 5.88 3.58 20.57
C ALA A 111 7.39 3.82 20.56
N ILE A 112 7.82 4.95 20.00
CA ILE A 112 9.13 5.55 20.32
C ILE A 112 8.86 6.65 21.34
#